data_AF-K0IYJ5-F1
#
_entry.id   AF-K0IYJ5-F1
#
_cell.length_a   1.000
_cell.length_b   1.000
_cell.length_c   1.000
_cell.angle_alpha   90.00
_cell.angle_beta   90.00
_cell.angle_gamma   90.00
#
_symmetry.space_group_name_H-M   'P 1'
#
loop_
_entity.id
_entity.type
_entity.pdbx_description
1 polymer ?
#
loop_
_entity_poly.entity_id
_entity_poly.type
_entity_poly.pdbx_seq_one_letter_code
_entity_poly.pdbx_strand_id
1 'polypeptide(L)' 'MGTNRKLWTKKGYYIVAHVHDEIIIEANMDASLSQVCEEMAKTPSWAKGLLLGADGFECLFYQKD' A
#
# COMPACT_ATOMS: atom_id res chain seq x y z
N MET A 1 4.63 -24.51 10.98
CA MET A 1 5.71 -23.75 10.33
C MET A 1 5.36 -22.28 10.42
N GLY A 2 5.91 -21.57 11.40
CA GLY A 2 5.64 -20.15 11.60
C GLY A 2 6.58 -19.32 10.75
N THR A 3 6.11 -18.79 9.64
CA THR A 3 6.90 -17.87 8.81
C THR A 3 6.89 -16.51 9.49
N ASN A 4 7.99 -16.16 10.15
CA ASN A 4 8.28 -14.81 10.63
C ASN A 4 8.37 -13.85 9.42
N ARG A 5 7.23 -13.39 8.89
CA ARG A 5 7.19 -12.38 7.83
C ARG A 5 7.05 -11.00 8.49
N LYS A 6 8.12 -10.21 8.43
CA LYS A 6 8.19 -8.84 8.94
C LYS A 6 7.11 -7.99 8.25
N LEU A 7 6.10 -7.60 9.02
CA LEU A 7 5.01 -6.70 8.64
C LEU A 7 5.56 -5.28 8.47
N TRP A 8 5.53 -4.72 7.26
CA TRP A 8 5.92 -3.33 7.03
C TRP A 8 4.84 -2.59 6.25
N THR A 9 3.70 -2.39 6.92
CA THR A 9 2.88 -1.18 6.83
C THR A 9 2.06 -1.06 8.12
N LYS A 10 1.59 0.16 8.42
CA LYS A 10 0.82 0.52 9.63
C LYS A 10 -0.46 -0.31 9.85
N LYS A 11 -0.88 -1.12 8.86
CA LYS A 11 -2.07 -1.98 8.87
C LYS A 11 -1.80 -3.46 8.56
N GLY A 12 -0.55 -3.89 8.50
CA GLY A 12 -0.22 -5.31 8.30
C GLY A 12 -0.28 -5.79 6.84
N TYR A 13 -0.32 -4.87 5.87
CA TYR A 13 -0.13 -5.22 4.46
C TYR A 13 1.33 -5.58 4.18
N TYR A 14 1.52 -6.57 3.32
CA TYR A 14 2.83 -6.99 2.88
C TYR A 14 3.16 -6.32 1.55
N ILE A 15 4.09 -5.36 1.56
CA ILE A 15 4.57 -4.74 0.32
C ILE A 15 5.46 -5.75 -0.40
N VAL A 16 5.04 -6.17 -1.59
CA VAL A 16 5.76 -7.13 -2.43
C VAL A 16 6.65 -6.43 -3.47
N ALA A 17 6.32 -5.20 -3.85
CA ALA A 17 7.13 -4.37 -4.73
C ALA A 17 6.81 -2.89 -4.54
N HIS A 18 7.74 -2.03 -4.99
CA HIS A 18 7.52 -0.60 -5.11
C HIS A 18 8.16 -0.10 -6.41
N VAL A 19 7.47 0.81 -7.11
CA VAL A 19 7.90 1.40 -8.38
C VAL A 19 7.60 2.89 -8.32
N HIS A 20 8.63 3.73 -8.22
CA HIS A 20 8.45 5.18 -7.99
C HIS A 20 7.52 5.47 -6.81
N ASP A 21 6.36 6.06 -7.07
CA ASP A 21 5.28 6.40 -6.14
C ASP A 21 4.20 5.30 -6.00
N GLU A 22 4.31 4.22 -6.77
CA GLU A 22 3.43 3.06 -6.71
C GLU A 22 3.97 2.00 -5.73
N ILE A 23 3.06 1.40 -4.98
CA ILE A 23 3.35 0.21 -4.16
C ILE A 23 2.44 -0.92 -4.60
N ILE A 24 2.99 -2.13 -4.65
CA ILE A 24 2.21 -3.35 -4.84
C ILE A 24 2.20 -4.10 -3.51
N ILE A 25 1.01 -4.43 -3.03
CA ILE A 25 0.80 -5.13 -1.77
C ILE A 25 0.13 -6.49 -2.01
N GLU A 26 0.55 -7.49 -1.24
CA GLU A 26 -0.24 -8.70 -1.03
C GLU A 26 -1.22 -8.41 0.11
N ALA A 27 -2.51 -8.60 -0.18
CA ALA A 27 -3.59 -8.28 0.73
C ALA A 27 -4.65 -9.40 0.73
N ASN A 28 -5.35 -9.55 1.84
CA ASN A 28 -6.49 -10.46 1.93
C ASN A 28 -7.67 -9.94 1.09
N MET A 29 -8.60 -10.83 0.75
CA MET A 29 -9.80 -10.49 -0.06
C MET A 29 -10.77 -9.51 0.62
N ASP A 30 -10.64 -9.30 1.93
CA ASP A 30 -11.40 -8.32 2.71
C ASP A 30 -10.70 -6.96 2.82
N ALA A 31 -9.50 -6.82 2.24
CA ALA A 31 -8.80 -5.55 2.19
C ALA A 31 -9.57 -4.53 1.36
N SER A 32 -9.52 -3.28 1.78
CA SER A 32 -10.18 -2.17 1.11
C SER A 32 -9.15 -1.30 0.41
N LEU A 33 -9.25 -1.20 -0.92
CA LEU A 33 -8.41 -0.34 -1.74
C LEU A 33 -8.49 1.13 -1.27
N SER A 34 -9.69 1.63 -0.96
CA SER A 34 -9.87 3.01 -0.48
C SER A 34 -9.12 3.27 0.82
N GLN A 35 -9.10 2.30 1.76
CA GLN A 35 -8.30 2.43 2.98
C GLN A 35 -6.81 2.50 2.70
N VAL A 36 -6.31 1.75 1.70
CA VAL A 36 -4.90 1.78 1.30
C VAL A 36 -4.57 3.15 0.68
N CYS A 37 -5.41 3.65 -0.22
CA CYS A 37 -5.25 4.99 -0.81
C CYS A 37 -5.29 6.08 0.27
N GLU A 38 -6.22 6.01 1.23
CA GLU A 38 -6.27 6.94 2.36
C GLU A 38 -5.00 6.93 3.22
N GLU A 39 -4.41 5.75 3.45
CA GLU A 39 -3.13 5.64 4.16
C GLU A 39 -1.97 6.24 3.35
N MET A 40 -1.92 6.00 2.03
CA MET A 40 -0.90 6.56 1.14
C MET A 40 -1.02 8.08 0.96
N ALA A 41 -2.22 8.62 1.04
CA ALA A 41 -2.49 10.06 0.95
C ALA A 41 -2.12 10.84 2.23
N LYS A 42 -1.62 10.18 3.29
CA LYS A 42 -1.25 10.88 4.53
C LYS A 42 0.02 11.69 4.35
N THR A 43 -0.10 13.00 4.47
CA THR A 43 1.03 13.93 4.46
C THR A 43 2.02 13.60 5.58
N PRO A 44 3.30 13.33 5.27
CA PRO A 44 4.30 13.06 6.29
C PRO A 44 4.62 14.33 7.10
N SER A 45 5.09 14.17 8.33
CA SER A 45 5.32 15.27 9.28
C SER A 45 6.31 16.33 8.79
N TRP A 46 7.18 15.97 7.84
CA TRP A 46 8.17 16.85 7.23
C TRP A 46 7.63 17.65 6.04
N ALA A 47 6.49 17.28 5.44
CA ALA A 47 5.89 17.89 4.25
C ALA A 47 4.58 18.64 4.55
N LYS A 48 4.50 19.34 5.69
CA LYS A 48 3.26 20.00 6.13
C LYS A 48 2.69 20.91 5.05
N GLY A 49 1.39 20.77 4.78
CA GLY A 49 0.67 21.57 3.78
C GLY A 49 0.72 20.99 2.36
N LEU A 50 1.49 19.93 2.11
CA LEU A 50 1.42 19.21 0.85
C LEU A 50 0.17 18.32 0.84
N LEU A 51 -0.76 18.63 -0.07
CA LEU A 51 -1.93 17.80 -0.33
C LEU A 51 -1.49 16.60 -1.16
N LEU A 52 -1.44 15.43 -0.53
CA LEU A 52 -1.17 14.16 -1.22
C LEU A 52 -2.49 13.50 -1.59
N GLY A 53 -2.53 12.90 -2.78
CA GLY A 53 -3.58 12.00 -3.22
C GLY A 53 -2.95 10.66 -3.58
N ALA A 54 -3.72 9.59 -3.45
CA ALA A 54 -3.34 8.28 -3.93
C ALA A 54 -4.54 7.65 -4.63
N ASP A 55 -4.24 6.91 -5.68
CA ASP A 55 -5.20 6.12 -6.43
C ASP A 55 -4.59 4.75 -6.71
N GLY A 56 -5.43 3.78 -7.09
CA GLY A 56 -4.96 2.42 -7.34
C GLY A 56 -6.04 1.51 -7.88
N PHE A 57 -5.69 0.23 -7.98
CA PHE A 57 -6.60 -0.83 -8.42
C PHE A 57 -6.30 -2.12 -7.67
N GLU A 58 -7.26 -3.04 -7.69
CA GLU A 58 -7.11 -4.39 -7.15
C GLU A 58 -7.09 -5.42 -8.29
N CYS A 59 -6.23 -6.43 -8.16
CA CYS A 59 -6.17 -7.53 -9.10
C CYS A 59 -5.65 -8.80 -8.40
N LEU A 60 -5.99 -9.97 -8.95
CA LEU A 60 -5.50 -11.25 -8.42
C LEU A 60 -4.03 -11.51 -8.78
N PHE A 61 -3.57 -10.94 -9.91
CA PHE A 61 -2.21 -11.07 -10.39
C PHE A 61 -1.76 -9.75 -11.00
N TYR A 62 -0.70 -9.17 -10.43
CA TYR A 62 -0.08 -7.99 -11.01
C TYR A 62 0.60 -8.36 -12.33
N GLN A 63 0.16 -7.73 -13.41
CA GLN A 63 0.84 -7.76 -14.70
C GLN A 63 1.17 -6.33 -15.06
N LYS A 64 2.44 -6.09 -15.36
CA LYS A 64 2.89 -4.84 -15.92
C LYS A 64 2.78 -4.96 -17.44
N ASP A 65 2.02 -4.08 -18.05
CA ASP A 65 1.97 -3.88 -19.49
C ASP A 65 3.36 -3.53 -20.08
#